data_AF-A0AAV2H1A4-F1
#
_entry.id   AF-A0AAV2H1A4-F1
#
_cell.length_a   1.000
_cell.length_b   1.000
_cell.length_c   1.000
_cell.angle_alpha   90.00
_cell.angle_beta   90.00
_cell.angle_gamma   90.00
#
_symmetry.space_group_name_H-M   'P 1'
#
loop_
_entity.id
_entity.type
_entity.pdbx_description
1 polymer ?
#
loop_
_entity_poly.entity_id
_entity_poly.type
_entity_poly.pdbx_seq_one_letter_code
_entity_poly.pdbx_strand_id
1 'polypeptide(L)'
;MAVNDRQAVESCIEKGDLCKLLRLPEVLDDFSEASIIKSIEWLLKVDEKHIEKASKNVQYNDISKGVPWLGEDVDAPFTDKKCYALNVMLGQKFSPQFLQEEARSMSFDSVLILIKYLQFLLTWLPSVEEQSQCLPTLEQIIDWLDALVDGHFQQLKLAEDANSILESLHQQVTVMANWQLESKTLQGTLSELNRRFEEQQKNMKMGDYCIEVISF
;
A
#
# COMPACT_ATOMS: atom_id res chain seq x y z
N MET A 1 1.53 24.28 14.90
CA MET A 1 0.94 23.22 15.75
C MET A 1 1.62 21.85 15.57
N ALA A 2 2.47 21.64 14.55
CA ALA A 2 3.29 20.43 14.30
C ALA A 2 4.50 20.19 15.24
N VAL A 3 4.49 20.76 16.45
CA VAL A 3 5.55 20.51 17.46
C VAL A 3 5.08 19.48 18.49
N ASN A 4 3.76 19.36 18.69
CA ASN A 4 3.17 18.52 19.71
C ASN A 4 3.08 17.04 19.28
N ASP A 5 2.91 16.79 17.98
CA ASP A 5 2.87 15.45 17.39
C ASP A 5 4.26 14.78 17.40
N ARG A 6 5.31 15.50 16.99
CA ARG A 6 6.70 14.98 17.00
C ARG A 6 7.15 14.58 18.41
N GLN A 7 6.86 15.41 19.42
CA GLN A 7 7.18 15.11 20.81
C GLN A 7 6.34 13.96 21.39
N ALA A 8 5.07 13.83 20.97
CA ALA A 8 4.22 12.73 21.36
C ALA A 8 4.70 11.39 20.77
N VAL A 9 5.13 11.40 19.51
CA VAL A 9 5.72 10.23 18.84
C VAL A 9 7.04 9.85 19.50
N GLU A 10 7.94 10.80 19.74
CA GLU A 10 9.21 10.56 20.45
C GLU A 10 8.97 10.01 21.87
N SER A 11 7.99 10.56 22.60
CA SER A 11 7.61 10.04 23.92
C SER A 11 7.01 8.63 23.87
N CYS A 12 6.29 8.27 22.80
CA CYS A 12 5.74 6.92 22.63
C CYS A 12 6.81 5.92 22.22
N ILE A 13 7.76 6.35 21.40
CA ILE A 13 8.96 5.62 21.01
C ILE A 13 9.83 5.31 22.24
N GLU A 14 10.10 6.31 23.08
CA GLU A 14 10.87 6.14 24.32
C GLU A 14 10.20 5.21 25.33
N LYS A 15 8.86 5.20 25.36
CA LYS A 15 8.06 4.33 26.22
C LYS A 15 7.81 2.94 25.63
N GLY A 16 8.16 2.71 24.36
CA GLY A 16 7.95 1.44 23.65
C GLY A 16 6.49 1.02 23.49
N ASP A 17 5.55 1.98 23.52
CA ASP A 17 4.11 1.68 23.53
C ASP A 17 3.53 1.72 22.10
N LEU A 18 3.67 0.59 21.40
CA LEU A 18 3.19 0.40 20.03
C LEU A 18 1.67 0.64 19.91
N CYS A 19 0.89 0.28 20.93
CA CYS A 19 -0.56 0.44 20.90
C CYS A 19 -0.97 1.91 20.93
N LYS A 20 -0.23 2.74 21.67
CA LYS A 20 -0.43 4.20 21.61
C LYS A 20 0.03 4.74 20.27
N LEU A 21 1.20 4.32 19.78
CA LEU A 21 1.73 4.75 18.49
C LEU A 21 0.75 4.48 17.34
N LEU A 22 0.12 3.30 17.29
CA LEU A 22 -0.85 2.94 16.25
C LEU A 22 -2.20 3.68 16.37
N ARG A 23 -2.55 4.16 17.56
CA ARG A 23 -3.76 4.96 17.80
C ARG A 23 -3.55 6.46 17.63
N LEU A 24 -2.30 6.94 17.66
CA LEU A 24 -1.98 8.35 17.49
C LEU A 24 -2.51 8.93 16.16
N PRO A 25 -2.44 8.22 15.02
CA PRO A 25 -3.00 8.72 13.77
C PRO A 25 -4.53 8.84 13.77
N GLU A 26 -5.24 8.08 14.61
CA GLU A 26 -6.70 8.19 14.75
C GLU A 26 -7.12 9.34 15.67
N VAL A 27 -6.23 9.76 16.57
CA VAL A 27 -6.49 10.76 17.62
C VAL A 27 -6.04 12.16 17.21
N LEU A 28 -5.09 12.26 16.28
CA LEU A 28 -4.54 13.53 15.80
C LEU A 28 -5.07 13.84 14.40
N ASP A 29 -5.84 14.93 14.27
CA ASP A 29 -6.38 15.40 12.98
C ASP A 29 -5.27 15.70 11.94
N ASP A 30 -4.09 16.13 12.39
CA ASP A 30 -2.92 16.42 11.55
C ASP A 30 -1.71 15.59 12.01
N PHE A 31 -1.60 14.34 11.53
CA PHE A 31 -0.42 13.50 11.77
C PHE A 31 0.65 13.82 10.70
N SER A 32 1.73 14.50 11.08
CA SER A 32 2.72 14.98 10.09
C SER A 32 3.53 13.85 9.45
N GLU A 33 3.97 14.06 8.22
CA GLU A 33 4.78 13.10 7.45
C GLU A 33 6.11 12.79 8.16
N ALA A 34 6.67 13.79 8.85
CA ALA A 34 7.85 13.61 9.69
C ALA A 34 7.61 12.63 10.85
N SER A 35 6.42 12.70 11.47
CA SER A 35 5.99 11.79 12.53
C SER A 35 5.77 10.38 11.97
N ILE A 36 5.23 10.25 10.75
CA ILE A 36 5.09 8.96 10.04
C ILE A 36 6.47 8.35 9.78
N ILE A 37 7.38 9.11 9.15
CA ILE A 37 8.71 8.64 8.78
C ILE A 37 9.52 8.23 10.01
N LYS A 38 9.50 9.02 11.08
CA LYS A 38 10.13 8.65 12.35
C LYS A 38 9.54 7.38 12.96
N SER A 39 8.22 7.23 12.90
CA SER A 39 7.53 6.03 13.40
C SER A 39 7.93 4.79 12.60
N ILE A 40 7.96 4.89 11.27
CA ILE A 40 8.38 3.81 10.38
C ILE A 40 9.86 3.48 10.60
N GLU A 41 10.74 4.48 10.65
CA GLU A 41 12.17 4.24 10.87
C GLU A 41 12.41 3.55 12.23
N TRP A 42 11.68 3.95 13.27
CA TRP A 42 11.72 3.26 14.56
C TRP A 42 11.21 1.82 14.44
N LEU A 43 10.05 1.59 13.82
CA LEU A 43 9.50 0.25 13.62
C LEU A 43 10.48 -0.67 12.86
N LEU A 44 11.19 -0.13 11.88
CA LEU A 44 12.20 -0.87 11.12
C LEU A 44 13.40 -1.25 12.00
N LYS A 45 13.91 -0.33 12.83
CA LYS A 45 15.09 -0.54 13.70
C LYS A 45 14.82 -1.37 14.96
N VAL A 46 13.59 -1.42 15.45
CA VAL A 46 13.25 -2.15 16.68
C VAL A 46 13.30 -3.66 16.48
N ASP A 47 13.95 -4.36 17.42
CA ASP A 47 13.98 -5.82 17.51
C ASP A 47 12.57 -6.40 17.67
N GLU A 48 12.31 -7.50 16.96
CA GLU A 48 11.01 -8.19 16.95
C GLU A 48 10.52 -8.59 18.35
N LYS A 49 11.45 -8.90 19.28
CA LYS A 49 11.15 -9.24 20.68
C LYS A 49 10.51 -8.09 21.48
N HIS A 50 10.80 -6.84 21.12
CA HIS A 50 10.17 -5.67 21.75
C HIS A 50 8.78 -5.43 21.18
N ILE A 51 8.60 -5.69 19.88
CA ILE A 51 7.30 -5.62 19.20
C ILE A 51 6.35 -6.67 19.77
N GLU A 52 6.81 -7.91 20.01
CA GLU A 52 6.01 -8.96 20.65
C GLU A 52 5.55 -8.61 22.06
N LYS A 53 6.39 -7.94 22.85
CA LYS A 53 6.05 -7.48 24.21
C LYS A 53 5.04 -6.34 24.18
N ALA A 54 5.19 -5.38 23.26
CA ALA A 54 4.30 -4.23 23.10
C ALA A 54 2.94 -4.61 22.45
N SER A 55 2.93 -5.66 21.63
CA SER A 55 1.75 -6.14 20.90
C SER A 55 0.90 -7.16 21.66
N LYS A 56 1.15 -7.39 22.96
CA LYS A 56 0.28 -8.22 23.81
C LYS A 56 -1.16 -7.70 23.92
N ASN A 57 -1.40 -6.45 23.56
CA ASN A 57 -2.71 -5.79 23.63
C ASN A 57 -3.40 -5.61 22.27
N VAL A 58 -2.76 -5.98 21.15
CA VAL A 58 -3.37 -5.90 19.81
C VAL A 58 -4.22 -7.14 19.59
N GLN A 59 -5.51 -6.97 19.26
CA GLN A 59 -6.40 -8.10 19.05
C GLN A 59 -6.01 -8.85 17.77
N TYR A 60 -5.99 -10.18 17.81
CA TYR A 60 -5.67 -11.05 16.68
C TYR A 60 -6.54 -10.77 15.43
N ASN A 61 -7.79 -10.35 15.65
CA ASN A 61 -8.73 -9.99 14.59
C ASN A 61 -8.27 -8.76 13.78
N ASP A 62 -7.60 -7.80 14.40
CA ASP A 62 -7.10 -6.61 13.70
C ASP A 62 -5.90 -6.97 12.82
N ILE A 63 -5.03 -7.87 13.30
CA ILE A 63 -3.88 -8.37 12.57
C ILE A 63 -4.32 -9.17 11.34
N SER A 64 -5.32 -10.05 11.49
CA SER A 64 -5.86 -10.84 10.36
C SER A 64 -6.47 -9.99 9.24
N LYS A 65 -6.91 -8.77 9.54
CA LYS A 65 -7.45 -7.85 8.53
C LYS A 65 -6.36 -7.01 7.85
N GLY A 66 -5.26 -6.72 8.53
CA GLY A 66 -4.16 -5.92 7.95
C GLY A 66 -3.03 -6.75 7.33
N VAL A 67 -3.11 -8.08 7.44
CA VAL A 67 -2.11 -9.03 6.93
C VAL A 67 -2.86 -10.17 6.22
N PRO A 68 -3.22 -10.01 4.93
CA PRO A 68 -4.00 -11.02 4.20
C PRO A 68 -3.27 -12.36 4.05
N TRP A 69 -1.94 -12.35 4.05
CA TRP A 69 -1.11 -13.54 3.96
C TRP A 69 -0.98 -14.30 5.30
N LEU A 70 -1.73 -13.90 6.34
CA LEU A 70 -1.71 -14.56 7.64
C LEU A 70 -2.25 -16.00 7.52
N GLY A 71 -1.34 -16.97 7.64
CA GLY A 71 -1.65 -18.41 7.56
C GLY A 71 -1.28 -19.07 6.23
N GLU A 72 -0.76 -18.30 5.26
CA GLU A 72 -0.08 -18.84 4.09
C GLU A 72 1.41 -19.03 4.41
N ASP A 73 2.05 -20.08 3.86
CA ASP A 73 3.50 -20.33 4.02
C ASP A 73 4.28 -19.34 3.16
N VAL A 74 4.36 -18.11 3.63
CA VAL A 74 4.91 -16.96 2.91
C VAL A 74 6.13 -16.47 3.68
N ASP A 75 7.27 -16.40 2.99
CA ASP A 75 8.49 -15.77 3.50
C ASP A 75 8.32 -14.24 3.56
N ALA A 76 7.52 -13.76 4.52
CA ALA A 76 7.37 -12.34 4.79
C ALA A 76 8.69 -11.76 5.35
N PRO A 77 9.10 -10.53 4.95
CA PRO A 77 10.34 -9.91 5.44
C PRO A 77 10.37 -9.66 6.96
N PHE A 78 9.20 -9.65 7.62
CA PHE A 78 9.05 -9.41 9.04
C PHE A 78 7.94 -10.27 9.66
N THR A 79 7.96 -10.38 10.98
CA THR A 79 6.84 -10.92 11.76
C THR A 79 5.51 -10.22 11.44
N ASP A 80 4.39 -10.95 11.38
CA ASP A 80 3.04 -10.44 11.04
C ASP A 80 2.64 -9.17 11.79
N LYS A 81 3.00 -9.08 13.07
CA LYS A 81 2.68 -7.92 13.90
C LYS A 81 3.43 -6.66 13.50
N LYS A 82 4.67 -6.82 13.03
CA LYS A 82 5.49 -5.73 12.49
C LYS A 82 4.95 -5.31 11.13
N CYS A 83 4.56 -6.27 10.29
CA CYS A 83 3.88 -6.00 9.03
C CYS A 83 2.57 -5.21 9.23
N TYR A 84 1.72 -5.64 10.16
CA TYR A 84 0.50 -4.93 10.51
C TYR A 84 0.76 -3.48 10.91
N ALA A 85 1.72 -3.26 11.83
CA ALA A 85 2.07 -1.92 12.29
C ALA A 85 2.61 -1.03 11.16
N LEU A 86 3.44 -1.59 10.27
CA LEU A 86 3.95 -0.89 9.09
C LEU A 86 2.82 -0.55 8.12
N ASN A 87 1.89 -1.48 7.86
CA ASN A 87 0.78 -1.26 6.93
C ASN A 87 -0.14 -0.13 7.42
N VAL A 88 -0.44 -0.10 8.72
CA VAL A 88 -1.22 0.98 9.34
C VAL A 88 -0.52 2.32 9.16
N MET A 89 0.80 2.39 9.34
CA MET A 89 1.57 3.63 9.19
C MET A 89 1.70 4.08 7.73
N LEU A 90 1.90 3.13 6.81
CA LEU A 90 2.01 3.39 5.37
C LEU A 90 0.66 3.81 4.76
N GLY A 91 -0.44 3.30 5.30
CA GLY A 91 -1.80 3.62 4.88
C GLY A 91 -2.33 4.96 5.37
N GLN A 92 -1.56 5.70 6.17
CA GLN A 92 -1.95 7.05 6.61
C GLN A 92 -2.06 8.02 5.44
N LYS A 93 -2.85 9.07 5.62
CA LYS A 93 -2.95 10.16 4.63
C LYS A 93 -1.69 11.02 4.73
N PHE A 94 -1.08 11.32 3.59
CA PHE A 94 0.10 12.16 3.49
C PHE A 94 0.04 13.00 2.21
N SER A 95 0.81 14.08 2.18
CA SER A 95 1.13 14.80 0.95
C SER A 95 2.41 14.25 0.33
N PRO A 96 2.43 13.83 -0.95
CA PRO A 96 3.63 13.30 -1.60
C PRO A 96 4.83 14.27 -1.56
N GLN A 97 4.57 15.58 -1.62
CA GLN A 97 5.61 16.61 -1.61
C GLN A 97 6.33 16.68 -0.25
N PHE A 98 5.57 16.70 0.85
CA PHE A 98 6.13 16.72 2.19
C PHE A 98 6.73 15.37 2.57
N LEU A 99 6.13 14.28 2.08
CA LEU A 99 6.67 12.94 2.24
C LEU A 99 8.08 12.84 1.63
N GLN A 100 8.27 13.31 0.41
CA GLN A 100 9.56 13.28 -0.27
C GLN A 100 10.63 14.11 0.46
N GLU A 101 10.26 15.29 0.99
CA GLU A 101 11.19 16.12 1.76
C GLU A 101 11.65 15.44 3.04
N GLU A 102 10.71 14.89 3.80
CA GLU A 102 11.00 14.21 5.07
C GLU A 102 11.67 12.85 4.83
N ALA A 103 11.36 12.14 3.73
CA ALA A 103 11.93 10.82 3.42
C ALA A 103 13.45 10.88 3.31
N ARG A 104 14.00 11.99 2.77
CA ARG A 104 15.46 12.22 2.69
C ARG A 104 16.18 12.17 4.04
N SER A 105 15.45 12.42 5.13
CA SER A 105 16.03 12.37 6.48
C SER A 105 16.20 10.94 7.02
N MET A 106 15.62 9.94 6.35
CA MET A 106 15.70 8.54 6.76
C MET A 106 17.11 7.97 6.51
N SER A 107 17.56 7.08 7.39
CA SER A 107 18.80 6.34 7.16
C SER A 107 18.70 5.41 5.94
N PHE A 108 19.78 5.31 5.16
CA PHE A 108 19.82 4.54 3.92
C PHE A 108 19.52 3.04 4.14
N ASP A 109 19.99 2.46 5.24
CA ASP A 109 19.68 1.07 5.59
C ASP A 109 18.17 0.86 5.78
N SER A 110 17.50 1.78 6.47
CA SER A 110 16.04 1.75 6.63
C SER A 110 15.32 1.92 5.30
N VAL A 111 15.84 2.76 4.40
CA VAL A 111 15.28 2.95 3.05
C VAL A 111 15.33 1.65 2.25
N LEU A 112 16.48 0.95 2.24
CA LEU A 112 16.62 -0.32 1.52
C LEU A 112 15.67 -1.39 2.08
N ILE A 113 15.57 -1.48 3.41
CA ILE A 113 14.66 -2.40 4.08
C ILE A 113 13.20 -2.05 3.72
N LEU A 114 12.84 -0.77 3.72
CA LEU A 114 11.50 -0.31 3.40
C LEU A 114 11.14 -0.57 1.93
N ILE A 115 12.06 -0.33 0.98
CA ILE A 115 11.84 -0.62 -0.44
C ILE A 115 11.58 -2.12 -0.64
N LYS A 116 12.35 -3.00 0.01
CA LYS A 116 12.11 -4.46 -0.04
C LYS A 116 10.71 -4.81 0.49
N TYR A 117 10.28 -4.16 1.57
CA TYR A 117 8.96 -4.39 2.14
C TYR A 117 7.83 -3.89 1.22
N LEU A 118 7.98 -2.70 0.63
CA LEU A 118 7.01 -2.17 -0.34
C LEU A 118 6.94 -3.05 -1.59
N GLN A 119 8.07 -3.59 -2.05
CA GLN A 119 8.11 -4.56 -3.14
C GLN A 119 7.34 -5.84 -2.78
N PHE A 120 7.53 -6.35 -1.56
CA PHE A 120 6.73 -7.46 -1.05
C PHE A 120 5.23 -7.13 -1.08
N LEU A 121 4.82 -5.95 -0.62
CA LEU A 121 3.42 -5.51 -0.67
C LEU A 121 2.85 -5.44 -2.10
N LEU A 122 3.63 -4.96 -3.07
CA LEU A 122 3.22 -4.94 -4.49
C LEU A 122 2.91 -6.34 -5.04
N THR A 123 3.53 -7.38 -4.49
CA THR A 123 3.28 -8.77 -4.91
C THR A 123 1.95 -9.28 -4.36
N TRP A 124 1.49 -8.75 -3.22
CA TRP A 124 0.29 -9.20 -2.53
C TRP A 124 -0.98 -8.42 -2.87
N LEU A 125 -0.84 -7.16 -3.27
CA LEU A 125 -1.97 -6.30 -3.65
C LEU A 125 -2.95 -6.92 -4.65
N PRO A 126 -2.52 -7.64 -5.72
CA PRO A 126 -3.44 -8.23 -6.68
C PRO A 126 -4.34 -9.33 -6.12
N SER A 127 -3.96 -9.95 -4.99
CA SER A 127 -4.70 -11.06 -4.36
C SER A 127 -5.74 -10.60 -3.34
N VAL A 128 -5.82 -9.30 -3.05
CA VAL A 128 -6.71 -8.75 -2.02
C VAL A 128 -8.00 -8.25 -2.69
N GLU A 129 -9.06 -9.06 -2.62
CA GLU A 129 -10.36 -8.76 -3.26
C GLU A 129 -11.10 -7.58 -2.61
N GLU A 130 -10.86 -7.31 -1.32
CA GLU A 130 -11.45 -6.18 -0.58
C GLU A 130 -10.35 -5.29 0.00
N GLN A 131 -10.37 -4.00 -0.34
CA GLN A 131 -9.47 -2.99 0.24
C GLN A 131 -9.63 -2.98 1.77
N SER A 132 -8.77 -3.74 2.44
CA SER A 132 -8.75 -3.81 3.88
C SER A 132 -8.26 -2.46 4.41
N GLN A 133 -9.00 -1.83 5.31
CA GLN A 133 -8.72 -0.49 5.85
C GLN A 133 -7.30 -0.33 6.44
N CYS A 134 -6.62 -1.43 6.74
CA CYS A 134 -5.29 -1.45 7.32
C CYS A 134 -4.15 -1.61 6.30
N LEU A 135 -4.46 -1.84 5.02
CA LEU A 135 -3.44 -1.94 3.95
C LEU A 135 -3.32 -0.62 3.18
N PRO A 136 -2.10 -0.18 2.84
CA PRO A 136 -1.92 0.95 1.95
C PRO A 136 -2.45 0.62 0.56
N THR A 137 -3.02 1.61 -0.11
CA THR A 137 -3.46 1.48 -1.51
C THR A 137 -2.25 1.35 -2.45
N LEU A 138 -2.50 0.86 -3.67
CA LEU A 138 -1.47 0.83 -4.70
C LEU A 138 -0.88 2.23 -4.97
N GLU A 139 -1.73 3.27 -5.00
CA GLU A 139 -1.29 4.66 -5.16
C GLU A 139 -0.38 5.10 -4.02
N GLN A 140 -0.74 4.81 -2.77
CA GLN A 140 0.10 5.13 -1.62
C GLN A 140 1.46 4.42 -1.70
N ILE A 141 1.48 3.14 -2.08
CA ILE A 141 2.74 2.40 -2.23
C ILE A 141 3.62 3.01 -3.33
N ILE A 142 3.02 3.42 -4.46
CA ILE A 142 3.74 4.09 -5.54
C ILE A 142 4.30 5.43 -5.05
N ASP A 143 3.50 6.26 -4.38
CA ASP A 143 3.95 7.55 -3.84
C ASP A 143 5.11 7.37 -2.83
N TRP A 144 5.07 6.32 -2.01
CA TRP A 144 6.16 5.95 -1.10
C TRP A 144 7.41 5.54 -1.87
N LEU A 145 7.28 4.69 -2.89
CA LEU A 145 8.42 4.26 -3.71
C LEU A 145 9.05 5.45 -4.44
N ASP A 146 8.26 6.33 -5.03
CA ASP A 146 8.73 7.54 -5.70
C ASP A 146 9.48 8.45 -4.71
N ALA A 147 8.89 8.70 -3.53
CA ALA A 147 9.53 9.51 -2.49
C ALA A 147 10.89 8.95 -2.04
N LEU A 148 10.98 7.62 -1.84
CA LEU A 148 12.21 6.96 -1.39
C LEU A 148 13.28 6.90 -2.49
N VAL A 149 12.88 6.56 -3.72
CA VAL A 149 13.80 6.45 -4.86
C VAL A 149 14.36 7.83 -5.22
N ASP A 150 13.51 8.85 -5.30
CA ASP A 150 13.96 10.21 -5.60
C ASP A 150 14.76 10.82 -4.45
N GLY A 151 14.34 10.57 -3.21
CA GLY A 151 15.00 11.07 -2.00
C GLY A 151 16.42 10.55 -1.84
N HIS A 152 16.65 9.28 -2.20
CA HIS A 152 17.93 8.59 -2.00
C HIS A 152 18.63 8.18 -3.30
N PHE A 153 18.25 8.78 -4.44
CA PHE A 153 18.74 8.39 -5.77
C PHE A 153 20.26 8.24 -5.87
N GLN A 154 21.01 9.20 -5.33
CA GLN A 154 22.48 9.15 -5.38
C GLN A 154 23.04 7.97 -4.59
N GLN A 155 22.49 7.67 -3.41
CA GLN A 155 22.95 6.56 -2.57
C GLN A 155 22.57 5.23 -3.20
N LEU A 156 21.33 5.11 -3.71
CA LEU A 156 20.83 3.95 -4.45
C LEU A 156 21.69 3.62 -5.67
N LYS A 157 22.16 4.64 -6.40
CA LYS A 157 23.01 4.45 -7.58
C LYS A 157 24.43 3.98 -7.24
N LEU A 158 24.95 4.35 -6.06
CA LEU A 158 26.32 4.07 -5.66
C LEU A 158 26.45 2.75 -4.88
N ALA A 159 25.37 2.28 -4.28
CA ALA A 159 25.36 1.11 -3.41
C ALA A 159 25.14 -0.18 -4.21
N GLU A 160 26.11 -1.11 -4.15
CA GLU A 160 26.05 -2.36 -4.93
C GLU A 160 24.92 -3.30 -4.48
N ASP A 161 24.59 -3.27 -3.19
CA ASP A 161 23.50 -4.02 -2.58
C ASP A 161 22.10 -3.53 -3.02
N ALA A 162 21.98 -2.25 -3.36
CA ALA A 162 20.75 -1.66 -3.87
C ALA A 162 20.41 -2.13 -5.30
N ASN A 163 21.41 -2.43 -6.13
CA ASN A 163 21.19 -2.78 -7.55
C ASN A 163 20.26 -3.97 -7.73
N SER A 164 20.47 -5.04 -6.96
CA SER A 164 19.62 -6.24 -7.05
C SER A 164 18.15 -5.96 -6.70
N ILE A 165 17.91 -5.08 -5.72
CA ILE A 165 16.57 -4.69 -5.28
C ILE A 165 15.91 -3.82 -6.35
N LEU A 166 16.65 -2.85 -6.90
CA LEU A 166 16.14 -1.95 -7.93
C LEU A 166 15.85 -2.68 -9.24
N GLU A 167 16.69 -3.63 -9.63
CA GLU A 167 16.44 -4.49 -10.80
C GLU A 167 15.16 -5.30 -10.62
N SER A 168 14.98 -5.91 -9.45
CA SER A 168 13.79 -6.70 -9.13
C SER A 168 12.53 -5.82 -9.09
N LEU A 169 12.60 -4.65 -8.47
CA LEU A 169 11.52 -3.67 -8.43
C LEU A 169 11.15 -3.19 -9.85
N HIS A 170 12.16 -2.87 -10.67
CA HIS A 170 11.94 -2.43 -12.05
C HIS A 170 11.25 -3.49 -12.90
N GLN A 171 11.68 -4.76 -12.78
CA GLN A 171 11.03 -5.88 -13.46
C GLN A 171 9.56 -6.02 -13.04
N GLN A 172 9.29 -5.95 -11.73
CA GLN A 172 7.93 -6.07 -11.20
C GLN A 172 7.03 -4.92 -11.67
N VAL A 173 7.50 -3.67 -11.56
CA VAL A 173 6.74 -2.50 -12.02
C VAL A 173 6.48 -2.56 -13.52
N THR A 174 7.44 -3.04 -14.32
CA THR A 174 7.26 -3.24 -15.77
C THR A 174 6.16 -4.26 -16.06
N VAL A 175 6.15 -5.40 -15.36
CA VAL A 175 5.08 -6.41 -15.50
C VAL A 175 3.72 -5.84 -15.10
N MET A 176 3.65 -5.12 -13.97
CA MET A 176 2.42 -4.48 -13.51
C MET A 176 1.90 -3.42 -14.50
N ALA A 177 2.79 -2.61 -15.07
CA ALA A 177 2.44 -1.59 -16.07
C ALA A 177 1.90 -2.22 -17.36
N ASN A 178 2.53 -3.30 -17.83
CA ASN A 178 2.06 -4.05 -19.00
C ASN A 178 0.67 -4.66 -18.74
N TRP A 179 0.48 -5.30 -17.57
CA TRP A 179 -0.82 -5.83 -17.18
C TRP A 179 -1.91 -4.75 -17.13
N GLN A 180 -1.59 -3.57 -16.58
CA GLN A 180 -2.52 -2.44 -16.54
C GLN A 180 -2.91 -1.98 -17.95
N LEU A 181 -1.96 -1.94 -18.88
CA LEU A 181 -2.22 -1.59 -20.28
C LEU A 181 -3.11 -2.61 -20.98
N GLU A 182 -2.82 -3.90 -20.80
CA GLU A 182 -3.62 -5.00 -21.35
C GLU A 182 -5.04 -5.00 -20.77
N SER A 183 -5.18 -4.82 -19.46
CA SER A 183 -6.46 -4.75 -18.76
C SER A 183 -7.30 -3.56 -19.25
N LYS A 184 -6.71 -2.38 -19.43
CA LYS A 184 -7.39 -1.22 -20.03
C LYS A 184 -7.84 -1.49 -21.45
N THR A 185 -7.01 -2.16 -22.24
CA THR A 185 -7.37 -2.55 -23.62
C THR A 185 -8.57 -3.49 -23.63
N LEU A 186 -8.55 -4.51 -22.78
CA LEU A 186 -9.66 -5.46 -22.62
C LEU A 186 -10.95 -4.77 -22.16
N GLN A 187 -10.87 -3.88 -21.16
CA GLN A 187 -12.01 -3.09 -20.71
C GLN A 187 -12.60 -2.21 -21.83
N GLY A 188 -11.74 -1.62 -22.67
CA GLY A 188 -12.15 -0.89 -23.88
C GLY A 188 -12.94 -1.78 -24.84
N THR A 189 -12.41 -2.96 -25.17
CA THR A 189 -13.10 -3.91 -26.07
C THR A 189 -14.44 -4.41 -25.50
N LEU A 190 -14.51 -4.67 -24.19
CA LEU A 190 -15.75 -5.05 -23.50
C LEU A 190 -16.78 -3.93 -23.54
N SER A 191 -16.35 -2.68 -23.35
CA SER A 191 -17.22 -1.51 -23.40
C SER A 191 -17.81 -1.33 -24.80
N GLU A 192 -17.00 -1.55 -25.85
CA GLU A 192 -17.48 -1.56 -27.23
C GLU A 192 -18.45 -2.70 -27.53
N LEU A 193 -18.15 -3.91 -27.03
CA LEU A 193 -19.02 -5.07 -27.19
C LEU A 193 -20.38 -4.83 -26.52
N ASN A 194 -20.37 -4.30 -25.29
CA ASN A 194 -21.59 -3.98 -24.55
C ASN A 194 -22.42 -2.91 -25.29
N ARG A 195 -21.77 -1.85 -25.81
CA ARG A 195 -22.44 -0.83 -26.63
C ARG A 195 -23.14 -1.46 -27.85
N ARG A 196 -22.45 -2.35 -28.58
CA ARG A 196 -23.03 -3.04 -29.75
C ARG A 196 -24.20 -3.92 -29.36
N PHE A 197 -24.13 -4.60 -28.23
CA PHE A 197 -25.22 -5.43 -27.71
C PHE A 197 -26.45 -4.59 -27.34
N GLU A 198 -26.27 -3.44 -26.68
CA GLU A 198 -27.34 -2.50 -26.36
C GLU A 198 -28.00 -1.91 -27.62
N GLU A 199 -27.21 -1.57 -28.64
CA GLU A 199 -27.69 -1.12 -29.94
C GLU A 199 -28.49 -2.21 -30.66
N GLN A 200 -28.01 -3.45 -30.65
CA GLN A 200 -28.74 -4.59 -31.21
C GLN A 200 -30.04 -4.88 -30.47
N GLN A 201 -30.08 -4.77 -29.13
CA GLN A 201 -31.32 -4.92 -28.37
C GLN A 201 -32.34 -3.80 -28.66
N LYS A 202 -31.89 -2.55 -28.84
CA LYS A 202 -32.76 -1.46 -29.30
C LYS A 202 -33.35 -1.77 -30.68
N ASN A 203 -32.51 -2.26 -31.60
CA ASN A 203 -32.94 -2.63 -32.95
C ASN A 203 -33.87 -3.86 -32.96
N MET A 204 -33.68 -4.86 -32.08
CA MET A 204 -34.60 -6.01 -31.96
C MET A 204 -35.96 -5.64 -31.35
N LYS A 205 -36.03 -4.60 -30.50
CA LYS A 205 -37.31 -4.09 -29.97
C LYS A 205 -38.09 -3.24 -30.99
N MET A 206 -37.47 -2.86 -32.10
CA MET A 206 -38.10 -2.20 -33.26
C MET A 206 -38.11 -3.17 -34.46
N GLY A 207 -38.87 -4.25 -34.35
CA GLY A 207 -39.38 -4.91 -35.55
C GLY A 207 -40.52 -4.05 -36.09
N ASP A 208 -40.28 -3.31 -37.17
CA ASP A 208 -41.21 -2.31 -37.73
C ASP A 208 -42.57 -2.88 -38.20
N TYR A 209 -42.78 -4.20 -38.14
CA TYR A 209 -44.08 -4.81 -38.40
C TYR A 209 -44.11 -6.26 -37.89
N CYS A 210 -45.12 -6.63 -37.10
CA CYS A 210 -45.41 -8.01 -36.74
C CYS A 210 -46.84 -8.33 -37.22
N ILE A 211 -47.01 -9.32 -38.10
CA ILE A 211 -48.33 -9.79 -38.54
C ILE A 211 -48.71 -10.98 -37.67
N GLU A 212 -49.65 -10.77 -36.76
CA GLU A 212 -50.25 -11.83 -35.97
C GLU A 212 -51.51 -12.34 -36.68
N VAL A 213 -51.55 -13.64 -37.00
CA VAL A 213 -52.73 -14.28 -37.59
C VAL A 213 -53.61 -14.81 -36.46
N ILE A 214 -54.76 -14.18 -36.24
CA ILE A 214 -55.76 -14.61 -35.26
C ILE A 214 -56.74 -15.56 -35.95
N SER A 215 -56.76 -16.83 -35.51
CA SER A 215 -57.75 -17.82 -35.92
C SER A 215 -58.97 -17.78 -35.00
N PHE A 216 -60.16 -17.60 -35.58
CA PHE A 216 -61.46 -17.69 -34.92
C PHE A 216 -62.07 -19.09 -35.04
#